data_AF-A0A9Q1Q7C3-F1
#
_entry.id   AF-A0A9Q1Q7C3-F1
#
_cell.length_a   1.000
_cell.length_b   1.000
_cell.length_c   1.000
_cell.angle_alpha   90.00
_cell.angle_beta   90.00
_cell.angle_gamma   90.00
#
_symmetry.space_group_name_H-M   'P 1'
#
loop_
_entity.id
_entity.type
_entity.pdbx_description
1 polymer ?
#
loop_
_entity_poly.entity_id
_entity_poly.type
_entity_poly.pdbx_seq_one_letter_code
_entity_poly.pdbx_strand_id
1 'polypeptide(L)'
;MGKHKEGFSLLARYTEMIKACKKGFLAGCRKFIRVDGTHIKVVYKGMLLTTMGTDAQNHCVPLVYAIVNVENMDNWSYFSNYLRGIIGDGSGSEYTFIADKCKGVIAALRDVFPAATRRICIVHYKRSYKKLYTSPILNMLLSRAANEYCEVNFHKFMESFKKESPAAYVWFQNEPTEHW
;
A
#
# COMPACT_ATOMS: atom_id res chain seq x y z
N MET A 1 12.67 -38.45 -7.61
CA MET A 1 11.78 -37.28 -7.72
C MET A 1 11.81 -36.54 -6.39
N GLY A 2 12.82 -35.68 -6.20
CA GLY A 2 13.14 -35.09 -4.90
C GLY A 2 12.21 -33.93 -4.51
N LYS A 3 11.57 -34.07 -3.34
CA LYS A 3 11.33 -33.08 -2.26
C LYS A 3 11.35 -31.57 -2.54
N HIS A 4 10.89 -31.09 -3.71
CA HIS A 4 10.65 -29.65 -3.89
C HIS A 4 9.71 -29.11 -2.78
N LYS A 5 8.76 -29.95 -2.31
CA LYS A 5 7.79 -29.60 -1.27
C LYS A 5 8.42 -29.22 0.08
N GLU A 6 9.59 -29.76 0.43
CA GLU A 6 10.24 -29.53 1.73
C GLU A 6 11.15 -28.28 1.73
N GLY A 7 11.65 -27.85 0.57
CA GLY A 7 12.62 -26.75 0.48
C GLY A 7 12.04 -25.39 0.87
N PHE A 8 10.78 -25.12 0.54
CA PHE A 8 10.13 -23.84 0.85
C PHE A 8 9.41 -23.82 2.20
N SER A 9 9.10 -24.96 2.81
CA SER A 9 8.68 -25.00 4.22
C SER A 9 9.80 -24.57 5.18
N LEU A 10 11.05 -24.59 4.71
CA LEU A 10 12.23 -24.06 5.44
C LEU A 10 12.47 -22.56 5.19
N LEU A 11 11.82 -21.96 4.19
CA LEU A 11 11.87 -20.51 3.93
C LEU A 11 10.66 -19.83 4.60
N ALA A 12 10.64 -19.82 5.94
CA ALA A 12 9.59 -19.12 6.68
C ALA A 12 9.47 -17.65 6.24
N ARG A 13 10.61 -17.02 5.93
CA ARG A 13 10.72 -15.68 5.36
C ARG A 13 11.93 -15.61 4.43
N TYR A 14 11.73 -15.08 3.22
CA TYR A 14 12.79 -14.69 2.30
C TYR A 14 12.56 -13.24 1.89
N THR A 15 13.60 -12.41 1.81
CA THR A 15 13.48 -11.00 1.39
C THR A 15 14.72 -10.58 0.64
N GLU A 16 14.51 -9.89 -0.47
CA GLU A 16 15.58 -9.40 -1.33
C GLU A 16 15.29 -7.98 -1.80
N MET A 17 16.35 -7.18 -1.84
CA MET A 17 16.33 -5.84 -2.42
C MET A 17 16.74 -5.87 -3.88
N ILE A 18 16.05 -5.07 -4.70
CA ILE A 18 16.46 -4.83 -6.08
C ILE A 18 17.56 -3.76 -6.10
N LYS A 19 18.82 -4.22 -6.00
CA LYS A 19 20.03 -3.38 -5.86
C LYS A 19 20.11 -2.25 -6.88
N ALA A 20 19.80 -2.52 -8.15
CA ALA A 20 19.84 -1.52 -9.22
C ALA A 20 18.86 -0.36 -8.96
N CYS A 21 17.67 -0.66 -8.43
CA CYS A 21 16.63 0.32 -8.18
C CYS A 21 16.88 1.15 -6.91
N LYS A 22 17.58 0.60 -5.90
CA LYS A 22 17.92 1.34 -4.66
C LYS A 22 18.61 2.67 -4.96
N LYS A 23 19.68 2.63 -5.77
CA LYS A 23 20.49 3.82 -6.04
C LYS A 23 19.67 4.92 -6.73
N GLY A 24 18.89 4.55 -7.74
CA GLY A 24 18.00 5.48 -8.44
C GLY A 24 16.90 6.04 -7.53
N PHE A 25 16.34 5.19 -6.66
CA PHE A 25 15.33 5.62 -5.70
C PHE A 25 15.85 6.67 -4.72
N LEU A 26 17.00 6.39 -4.09
CA LEU A 26 17.59 7.30 -3.12
C LEU A 26 18.05 8.62 -3.74
N ALA A 27 18.55 8.58 -4.98
CA ALA A 27 19.13 9.74 -5.65
C ALA A 27 18.09 10.73 -6.20
N GLY A 28 16.91 10.28 -6.63
CA GLY A 28 15.99 11.18 -7.32
C GLY A 28 14.53 10.74 -7.45
N CYS A 29 14.14 9.59 -6.90
CA CYS A 29 12.72 9.25 -6.87
C CYS A 29 11.98 10.04 -5.80
N ARG A 30 10.66 10.16 -5.99
CA ARG A 30 9.75 10.73 -4.99
C ARG A 30 9.82 9.87 -3.73
N LYS A 31 9.77 10.49 -2.55
CA LYS A 31 9.72 9.80 -1.25
C LYS A 31 8.32 9.22 -0.99
N PHE A 32 7.76 8.56 -1.99
CA PHE A 32 6.46 7.93 -1.99
C PHE A 32 6.61 6.45 -2.29
N ILE A 33 6.19 5.60 -1.36
CA ILE A 33 6.38 4.15 -1.41
C ILE A 33 5.02 3.45 -1.33
N ARG A 34 4.72 2.63 -2.33
CA ARG A 34 3.56 1.73 -2.33
C ARG A 34 3.96 0.42 -1.69
N VAL A 35 3.12 -0.09 -0.80
CA VAL A 35 3.32 -1.36 -0.09
C VAL A 35 2.10 -2.25 -0.35
N ASP A 36 2.33 -3.47 -0.82
CA ASP A 36 1.23 -4.39 -1.15
C ASP A 36 1.60 -5.85 -0.91
N GLY A 37 0.60 -6.68 -0.64
CA GLY A 37 0.71 -8.11 -0.41
C GLY A 37 -0.23 -8.87 -1.34
N THR A 38 0.26 -9.92 -2.00
CA THR A 38 -0.58 -10.79 -2.83
C THR A 38 -0.36 -12.27 -2.53
N HIS A 39 -1.45 -13.05 -2.59
CA HIS A 39 -1.37 -14.50 -2.46
C HIS A 39 -0.62 -15.13 -3.63
N ILE A 40 0.32 -16.02 -3.33
CA ILE A 40 1.00 -16.84 -4.31
C ILE A 40 0.10 -18.05 -4.63
N LYS A 41 -0.25 -18.23 -5.92
CA LYS A 41 -1.19 -19.27 -6.39
C LYS A 41 -0.52 -20.57 -6.89
N VAL A 42 0.76 -20.78 -6.59
CA VAL A 42 1.50 -21.97 -7.03
C VAL A 42 1.40 -23.09 -5.99
N VAL A 43 2.10 -24.20 -6.21
CA VAL A 43 2.12 -25.38 -5.31
C VAL A 43 2.45 -25.00 -3.85
N TYR A 44 3.19 -23.91 -3.65
CA TYR A 44 3.48 -23.33 -2.35
C TYR A 44 2.51 -22.19 -2.05
N LYS A 45 1.71 -22.38 -0.99
CA LYS A 45 0.88 -21.32 -0.43
C LYS A 45 1.77 -20.34 0.34
N GLY A 46 1.51 -19.06 0.19
CA GLY A 46 2.25 -18.00 0.85
C GLY A 46 1.81 -16.62 0.34
N MET A 47 2.53 -15.61 0.78
CA MET A 47 2.33 -14.22 0.39
C MET A 47 3.60 -13.67 -0.24
N LEU A 48 3.43 -12.95 -1.34
CA LEU A 48 4.44 -12.06 -1.90
C LEU A 48 4.16 -10.66 -1.37
N LEU A 49 5.05 -10.13 -0.53
CA LEU A 49 5.02 -8.75 -0.07
C LEU A 49 5.94 -7.93 -0.97
N THR A 50 5.55 -6.72 -1.34
CA THR A 50 6.30 -5.88 -2.27
C THR A 50 6.28 -4.42 -1.85
N THR A 51 7.36 -3.72 -2.19
CA THR A 51 7.45 -2.26 -2.10
C THR A 51 7.87 -1.66 -3.44
N MET A 52 7.18 -0.61 -3.85
CA MET A 52 7.43 0.12 -5.09
C MET A 52 7.60 1.61 -4.77
N GLY A 53 8.74 2.19 -5.11
CA GLY A 53 8.92 3.63 -5.20
C GLY A 53 8.25 4.22 -6.44
N THR A 54 8.26 5.55 -6.54
CA THR A 54 7.76 6.29 -7.70
C THR A 54 8.81 7.29 -8.16
N ASP A 55 9.20 7.23 -9.44
CA ASP A 55 10.16 8.18 -9.99
C ASP A 55 9.54 9.57 -10.26
N ALA A 56 10.34 10.50 -10.79
CA ALA A 56 9.88 11.84 -11.12
C ALA A 56 8.77 11.84 -12.21
N GLN A 57 8.77 10.84 -13.09
CA GLN A 57 7.83 10.65 -14.20
C GLN A 57 6.62 9.77 -13.84
N ASN A 58 6.44 9.45 -12.55
CA ASN A 58 5.38 8.59 -12.03
C ASN A 58 5.47 7.11 -12.42
N HIS A 59 6.62 6.63 -12.90
CA HIS A 59 6.86 5.22 -13.11
C HIS A 59 7.11 4.49 -11.79
N CYS A 60 6.72 3.22 -11.76
CA CYS A 60 6.94 2.34 -10.62
C CYS A 60 8.39 1.85 -10.60
N VAL A 61 9.07 2.04 -9.46
CA VAL A 61 10.44 1.57 -9.24
C VAL A 61 10.42 0.50 -8.15
N PRO A 62 10.62 -0.79 -8.48
CA PRO A 62 10.52 -1.85 -7.48
C PRO A 62 11.72 -1.79 -6.52
N LEU A 63 11.47 -1.86 -5.21
CA LEU A 63 12.52 -1.69 -4.19
C LEU A 63 12.87 -3.01 -3.51
N VAL A 64 11.87 -3.67 -2.93
CA VAL A 64 12.03 -4.88 -2.13
C VAL A 64 10.84 -5.80 -2.36
N TYR A 65 11.11 -7.09 -2.39
CA TYR A 65 10.07 -8.10 -2.29
C TYR A 65 10.42 -9.15 -1.22
N ALA A 66 9.38 -9.76 -0.66
CA ALA A 66 9.51 -10.84 0.31
C ALA A 66 8.54 -11.96 0.01
N ILE A 67 8.98 -13.20 0.22
CA ILE A 67 8.13 -14.39 0.23
C ILE A 67 7.98 -14.81 1.68
N VAL A 68 6.75 -14.84 2.16
CA VAL A 68 6.42 -15.23 3.54
C VAL A 68 5.30 -16.26 3.55
N ASN A 69 5.21 -17.03 4.62
CA ASN A 69 4.22 -18.09 4.76
C ASN A 69 2.76 -17.58 4.93
N VAL A 70 2.56 -16.42 5.56
CA VAL A 70 1.22 -15.87 5.88
C VAL A 70 1.25 -14.34 5.96
N GLU A 71 0.10 -13.69 5.75
CA GLU A 71 -0.05 -12.26 6.00
C GLU A 71 -0.37 -12.00 7.47
N ASN A 72 0.64 -11.63 8.26
CA ASN A 72 0.47 -11.27 9.66
C ASN A 72 1.37 -10.08 10.04
N MET A 73 1.15 -9.53 11.23
CA MET A 73 1.91 -8.37 11.72
C MET A 73 3.41 -8.68 11.79
N ASP A 74 3.81 -9.86 12.28
CA ASP A 74 5.23 -10.22 12.42
C ASP A 74 5.98 -10.22 11.07
N ASN A 75 5.34 -10.77 10.03
CA ASN A 75 5.91 -10.80 8.68
C ASN A 75 5.96 -9.41 8.06
N TRP A 76 4.95 -8.57 8.31
CA TRP A 76 4.94 -7.17 7.88
C TRP A 76 5.99 -6.32 8.61
N SER A 77 6.19 -6.53 9.92
CA SER A 77 7.22 -5.85 10.70
C SER A 77 8.62 -6.27 10.27
N TYR A 78 8.84 -7.56 10.02
CA TYR A 78 10.09 -8.05 9.44
C TYR A 78 10.40 -7.38 8.09
N PHE A 79 9.42 -7.38 7.18
CA PHE A 79 9.56 -6.77 5.86
C PHE A 79 9.80 -5.25 5.93
N SER A 80 9.09 -4.55 6.82
CA SER A 80 9.21 -3.11 7.01
C SER A 80 10.58 -2.73 7.60
N ASN A 81 11.12 -3.51 8.54
CA ASN A 81 12.46 -3.29 9.07
C ASN A 81 13.55 -3.53 8.01
N TYR A 82 13.37 -4.52 7.14
CA TYR A 82 14.27 -4.72 6.01
C TYR A 82 14.25 -3.51 5.05
N LEU A 83 13.06 -2.99 4.76
CA LEU A 83 12.91 -1.76 3.98
C LEU A 83 13.61 -0.57 4.65
N ARG A 84 13.48 -0.40 5.97
CA ARG A 84 14.13 0.67 6.73
C ARG A 84 15.65 0.67 6.54
N GLY A 85 16.29 -0.50 6.64
CA GLY A 85 17.73 -0.65 6.38
C GLY A 85 18.15 -0.28 4.95
N ILE A 86 17.21 -0.20 4.00
CA ILE A 86 17.47 0.19 2.61
C ILE A 86 17.31 1.68 2.41
N ILE A 87 16.23 2.25 2.94
CA ILE A 87 15.89 3.66 2.72
C ILE A 87 16.60 4.59 3.72
N GLY A 88 17.15 4.05 4.80
CA GLY A 88 17.94 4.75 5.80
C GLY A 88 17.27 4.81 7.17
N ASP A 89 18.08 5.04 8.21
CA ASP A 89 17.63 5.08 9.62
C ASP A 89 17.14 6.46 10.08
N GLY A 90 16.83 7.37 9.16
CA GLY A 90 16.21 8.66 9.47
C GLY A 90 14.86 8.50 10.18
N SER A 91 14.28 9.62 10.61
CA SER A 91 12.94 9.63 11.23
C SER A 91 11.85 9.01 10.35
N GLY A 92 12.09 8.96 9.03
CA GLY A 92 11.13 8.49 8.03
C GLY A 92 10.04 9.52 7.71
N SER A 93 10.12 10.72 8.30
CA SER A 93 9.10 11.78 8.14
C SER A 93 9.02 12.33 6.72
N GLU A 94 10.07 12.17 5.94
CA GLU A 94 10.09 12.53 4.52
C GLU A 94 9.35 11.52 3.64
N TYR A 95 9.05 10.32 4.15
CA TYR A 95 8.38 9.26 3.40
C TYR A 95 6.87 9.29 3.58
N THR A 96 6.18 9.07 2.46
CA THR A 96 4.76 8.76 2.42
C THR A 96 4.58 7.32 1.95
N PHE A 97 3.94 6.50 2.79
CA PHE A 97 3.54 5.14 2.43
C PHE A 97 2.09 5.11 1.97
N ILE A 98 1.80 4.38 0.91
CA ILE A 98 0.43 3.99 0.54
C ILE A 98 0.31 2.47 0.61
N ALA A 99 -0.68 1.97 1.35
CA ALA A 99 -0.86 0.54 1.58
C ALA A 99 -2.34 0.11 1.47
N ASP A 100 -2.60 -1.19 1.49
CA ASP A 100 -3.95 -1.72 1.74
C ASP A 100 -4.41 -1.39 3.18
N LYS A 101 -5.71 -1.48 3.44
CA LYS A 101 -6.36 -1.33 4.74
C LYS A 101 -6.17 -2.55 5.67
N CYS A 102 -5.25 -3.45 5.34
CA CYS A 102 -4.95 -4.61 6.17
C CYS A 102 -4.36 -4.18 7.52
N LYS A 103 -4.92 -4.67 8.63
CA LYS A 103 -4.47 -4.30 9.99
C LYS A 103 -2.97 -4.58 10.21
N GLY A 104 -2.46 -5.68 9.63
CA GLY A 104 -1.05 -6.08 9.76
C GLY A 104 -0.06 -5.07 9.16
N VAL A 105 -0.29 -4.62 7.92
CA VAL A 105 0.62 -3.66 7.25
C VAL A 105 0.56 -2.29 7.91
N ILE A 106 -0.64 -1.83 8.28
CA ILE A 106 -0.82 -0.52 8.96
C ILE A 106 -0.10 -0.50 10.31
N ALA A 107 -0.25 -1.57 11.10
CA ALA A 107 0.42 -1.67 12.40
C ALA A 107 1.95 -1.70 12.24
N ALA A 108 2.47 -2.54 11.34
CA ALA A 108 3.91 -2.64 11.10
C ALA A 108 4.52 -1.31 10.62
N LEU A 109 3.87 -0.61 9.69
CA LEU A 109 4.33 0.70 9.23
C LEU A 109 4.27 1.75 10.34
N ARG A 110 3.30 1.67 11.25
CA ARG A 110 3.22 2.55 12.42
C ARG A 110 4.36 2.34 13.39
N ASP A 111 4.75 1.10 13.63
CA ASP A 111 5.80 0.76 14.57
C ASP A 111 7.19 1.04 13.99
N VAL A 112 7.42 0.70 12.72
CA VAL A 112 8.73 0.85 12.07
C VAL A 112 8.99 2.27 11.57
N PHE A 113 7.96 2.96 11.08
CA PHE A 113 8.04 4.32 10.53
C PHE A 113 7.01 5.24 11.22
N PRO A 114 7.19 5.54 12.52
CA PRO A 114 6.19 6.26 13.30
C PRO A 114 5.90 7.66 12.73
N ALA A 115 6.94 8.36 12.25
CA ALA A 115 6.84 9.72 11.73
C ALA A 115 6.46 9.80 10.24
N ALA A 116 6.40 8.67 9.52
CA ALA A 116 6.05 8.67 8.11
C ALA A 116 4.55 8.94 7.89
N THR A 117 4.24 9.65 6.80
CA THR A 117 2.85 9.84 6.37
C THR A 117 2.32 8.51 5.82
N ARG A 118 1.07 8.15 6.16
CA ARG A 118 0.47 6.86 5.77
C ARG A 118 -0.88 7.10 5.11
N ARG A 119 -1.03 6.66 3.86
CA ARG A 119 -2.25 6.73 3.05
C ARG A 119 -2.81 5.35 2.77
N ILE A 120 -4.12 5.28 2.55
CA ILE A 120 -4.81 4.06 2.10
C ILE A 120 -4.92 4.11 0.59
N CYS A 121 -4.59 2.99 -0.06
CA CYS A 121 -4.75 2.83 -1.49
C CYS A 121 -6.23 2.96 -1.89
N ILE A 122 -6.56 3.97 -2.71
CA ILE A 122 -7.94 4.19 -3.19
C ILE A 122 -8.51 2.97 -3.92
N VAL A 123 -7.68 2.17 -4.59
CA VAL A 123 -8.12 0.94 -5.25
C VAL A 123 -8.66 -0.05 -4.22
N HIS A 124 -7.92 -0.27 -3.14
CA HIS A 124 -8.32 -1.15 -2.04
C HIS A 124 -9.49 -0.57 -1.25
N TYR A 125 -9.46 0.73 -0.99
CA TYR A 125 -10.55 1.46 -0.36
C TYR A 125 -11.87 1.28 -1.12
N LYS A 126 -11.84 1.46 -2.45
CA LYS A 126 -12.98 1.24 -3.32
C LYS A 126 -13.47 -0.20 -3.33
N ARG A 127 -12.59 -1.20 -3.18
CA ARG A 127 -13.01 -2.61 -3.09
C ARG A 127 -13.86 -2.85 -1.84
N SER A 128 -13.49 -2.24 -0.71
CA SER A 128 -14.29 -2.27 0.52
C SER A 128 -15.61 -1.52 0.35
N TYR A 129 -15.56 -0.33 -0.24
CA TYR A 129 -16.73 0.49 -0.53
C TYR A 129 -17.76 -0.23 -1.43
N LYS A 130 -17.30 -0.88 -2.51
CA LYS A 130 -18.15 -1.59 -3.47
C LYS A 130 -18.92 -2.77 -2.86
N LYS A 131 -18.48 -3.31 -1.73
CA LYS A 131 -19.23 -4.35 -0.99
C LYS A 131 -20.49 -3.78 -0.34
N LEU A 132 -20.51 -2.49 -0.05
CA LEU A 132 -21.60 -1.78 0.61
C LEU A 132 -22.43 -0.95 -0.38
N TYR A 133 -21.78 -0.35 -1.37
CA TYR A 133 -22.39 0.57 -2.32
C TYR A 133 -22.03 0.19 -3.76
N THR A 134 -23.00 -0.33 -4.51
CA THR A 134 -22.80 -0.86 -5.86
C THR A 134 -23.05 0.16 -6.98
N SER A 135 -23.53 1.37 -6.65
CA SER A 135 -23.85 2.41 -7.64
C SER A 135 -22.64 2.75 -8.53
N PRO A 136 -22.76 2.63 -9.86
CA PRO A 136 -21.71 3.04 -10.79
C PRO A 136 -21.38 4.54 -10.71
N ILE A 137 -22.41 5.39 -10.47
CA ILE A 137 -22.25 6.85 -10.37
C ILE A 137 -21.41 7.20 -9.15
N LEU A 138 -21.73 6.62 -7.98
CA LEU A 138 -20.94 6.82 -6.77
C LEU A 138 -19.47 6.41 -6.97
N ASN A 139 -19.25 5.25 -7.61
CA ASN A 139 -17.91 4.77 -7.92
C ASN A 139 -17.15 5.72 -8.86
N MET A 140 -17.81 6.27 -9.87
CA MET A 140 -17.23 7.26 -10.78
C MET A 140 -16.87 8.54 -10.03
N LEU A 141 -17.79 9.11 -9.25
CA LEU A 141 -17.58 10.35 -8.50
C LEU A 141 -16.42 10.22 -7.51
N LEU A 142 -16.38 9.13 -6.74
CA LEU A 142 -15.27 8.85 -5.82
C LEU A 142 -13.93 8.70 -6.56
N SER A 143 -13.93 8.08 -7.74
CA SER A 143 -12.71 7.96 -8.55
C SER A 143 -12.24 9.30 -9.08
N ARG A 144 -13.17 10.16 -9.52
CA ARG A 144 -12.83 11.50 -9.99
C ARG A 144 -12.28 12.35 -8.87
N ALA A 145 -12.93 12.37 -7.70
CA ALA A 145 -12.42 13.05 -6.52
C ALA A 145 -11.01 12.60 -6.16
N ALA A 146 -10.77 11.29 -6.06
CA ALA A 146 -9.46 10.77 -5.64
C ALA A 146 -8.30 10.99 -6.64
N ASN A 147 -8.59 11.30 -7.91
CA ASN A 147 -7.57 11.59 -8.93
C ASN A 147 -7.51 13.08 -9.29
N GLU A 148 -8.27 13.92 -8.60
CA GLU A 148 -8.32 15.34 -8.88
C GLU A 148 -7.20 16.08 -8.16
N TYR A 149 -6.49 16.93 -8.88
CA TYR A 149 -5.39 17.74 -8.35
C TYR A 149 -5.86 19.16 -8.00
N CYS A 150 -6.98 19.61 -8.56
CA CYS A 150 -7.58 20.90 -8.25
C CYS A 150 -8.58 20.78 -7.09
N GLU A 151 -8.28 21.44 -5.97
CA GLU A 151 -9.12 21.44 -4.77
C GLU A 151 -10.57 21.86 -5.05
N VAL A 152 -10.79 22.85 -5.91
CA VAL A 152 -12.14 23.30 -6.31
C VAL A 152 -12.91 22.17 -7.01
N ASN A 153 -12.27 21.43 -7.90
CA ASN A 153 -12.92 20.31 -8.59
C ASN A 153 -13.10 19.10 -7.67
N PHE A 154 -12.15 18.86 -6.77
CA PHE A 154 -12.27 17.83 -5.74
C PHE A 154 -13.54 18.08 -4.91
N HIS A 155 -13.73 19.30 -4.40
CA HIS A 155 -14.93 19.66 -3.65
C HIS A 155 -16.20 19.53 -4.48
N LYS A 156 -16.19 19.91 -5.76
CA LYS A 156 -17.35 19.69 -6.65
C LYS A 156 -17.72 18.21 -6.74
N PHE A 157 -16.74 17.32 -6.95
CA PHE A 157 -17.01 15.88 -7.01
C PHE A 157 -17.47 15.32 -5.66
N MET A 158 -16.89 15.77 -4.55
CA MET A 158 -17.30 15.36 -3.21
C MET A 158 -18.72 15.82 -2.86
N GLU A 159 -19.11 17.03 -3.25
CA GLU A 159 -20.49 17.53 -3.10
C GLU A 159 -21.47 16.75 -3.97
N SER A 160 -21.11 16.44 -5.22
CA SER A 160 -21.92 15.55 -6.07
C SER A 160 -22.05 14.14 -5.46
N PHE A 161 -20.98 13.60 -4.89
CA PHE A 161 -20.99 12.30 -4.22
C PHE A 161 -21.92 12.29 -3.00
N LYS A 162 -21.88 13.36 -2.21
CA LYS A 162 -22.78 13.56 -1.06
C LYS A 162 -24.25 13.67 -1.47
N LYS A 163 -24.54 14.38 -2.56
CA LYS A 163 -25.91 14.50 -3.10
C LYS A 163 -26.45 13.16 -3.59
N GLU A 164 -25.62 12.39 -4.28
CA GLU A 164 -25.99 11.06 -4.80
C GLU A 164 -26.27 10.06 -3.67
N SER A 165 -25.47 10.06 -2.60
CA SER A 165 -25.75 9.24 -1.42
C SER A 165 -25.14 9.85 -0.15
N PRO A 166 -25.96 10.50 0.70
CA PRO A 166 -25.51 11.02 1.99
C PRO A 166 -24.97 9.92 2.91
N ALA A 167 -25.60 8.73 2.89
CA ALA A 167 -25.16 7.59 3.70
C ALA A 167 -23.75 7.12 3.27
N ALA A 168 -23.49 7.03 1.96
CA ALA A 168 -22.18 6.66 1.45
C ALA A 168 -21.11 7.72 1.75
N TYR A 169 -21.48 9.00 1.72
CA TYR A 169 -20.61 10.11 2.12
C TYR A 169 -20.24 10.03 3.61
N VAL A 170 -21.21 9.78 4.50
CA VAL A 170 -20.92 9.61 5.94
C VAL A 170 -20.00 8.41 6.16
N TRP A 171 -20.27 7.28 5.49
CA TRP A 171 -19.41 6.10 5.56
C TRP A 171 -17.98 6.43 5.10
N PHE A 172 -17.84 7.19 4.01
CA PHE A 172 -16.55 7.62 3.47
C PHE A 172 -15.77 8.51 4.46
N GLN A 173 -16.45 9.46 5.11
CA GLN A 173 -15.89 10.41 6.07
C GLN A 173 -15.48 9.76 7.40
N ASN A 174 -16.04 8.61 7.75
CA ASN A 174 -15.66 7.88 8.97
C ASN A 174 -14.23 7.32 8.92
N GLU A 175 -13.57 7.38 7.75
CA GLU A 175 -12.18 7.00 7.61
C GLU A 175 -11.29 8.23 7.80
N PRO A 176 -10.28 8.17 8.69
CA PRO A 176 -9.43 9.33 8.98
C PRO A 176 -8.85 9.95 7.71
N THR A 177 -9.04 11.25 7.52
CA THR A 177 -8.56 12.01 6.35
C THR A 177 -7.03 12.02 6.25
N GLU A 178 -6.33 11.76 7.36
CA GLU A 178 -4.90 11.48 7.38
C GLU A 178 -4.49 10.26 6.53
N HIS A 179 -5.46 9.46 6.07
CA HIS A 179 -5.24 8.33 5.19
C HIS A 179 -5.66 8.56 3.73
N TRP A 180 -6.11 9.76 3.36
CA TRP A 180 -6.57 10.07 2.00
C TRP A 180 -5.42 10.51 1.09
#